data_AF-F9DM92-F1
#
_entry.id   AF-F9DM92-F1
#
_cell.length_a   1.000
_cell.length_b   1.000
_cell.length_c   1.000
_cell.angle_alpha   90.00
_cell.angle_beta   90.00
_cell.angle_gamma   90.00
#
_symmetry.space_group_name_H-M   'P 1'
#
loop_
_entity.id
_entity.type
_entity.pdbx_description
1 polymer ?
#
loop_
_entity_poly.entity_id
_entity_poly.type
_entity_poly.pdbx_seq_one_letter_code
_entity_poly.pdbx_strand_id
1 'polypeptide(L)'
;MKLISFKEYDALKAYMEPKLLELWLHENEVRKEQGIEELNSFQTGFPINEIYHYYVEGDHNFYIVFNVSCHRLLQEGIIEALEAFPEKFGTGNAMDVVDALYEGSVFKRFDSKDRFIKFLAENACCYVVYANKEGFGDILRLDTFRKVDECNGKQDVYDFTGGLMHVLKHFSYEGRNLAVGKDVHDLFDLEHLVYLIAMAFRLKNGEKCNWEATQELTEGPMHAVFYKEETTGFYFIKTYHRVKKKQ
;
A
#
# COMPACT_ATOMS: atom_id res chain seq x y z
N MET A 1 8.79 -13.33 -11.99
CA MET A 1 8.45 -11.95 -12.37
C MET A 1 8.79 -11.75 -13.83
N LYS A 2 7.93 -11.08 -14.60
CA LYS A 2 8.15 -10.74 -16.01
C LYS A 2 7.60 -9.33 -16.30
N LEU A 3 8.28 -8.57 -17.14
CA LEU A 3 7.74 -7.36 -17.76
C LEU A 3 6.65 -7.72 -18.77
N ILE A 4 5.52 -7.02 -18.71
CA ILE A 4 4.37 -7.32 -19.57
C ILE A 4 4.59 -6.88 -21.02
N SER A 5 3.97 -7.59 -21.95
CA SER A 5 3.89 -7.16 -23.35
C SER A 5 2.86 -6.03 -23.53
N PHE A 6 2.93 -5.30 -24.65
CA PHE A 6 1.91 -4.30 -25.00
C PHE A 6 0.49 -4.88 -25.06
N LYS A 7 0.35 -6.13 -25.54
CA LYS A 7 -0.95 -6.81 -25.56
C LYS A 7 -1.51 -7.07 -24.15
N GLU A 8 -0.65 -7.53 -23.24
CA GLU A 8 -1.01 -7.72 -21.83
C GLU A 8 -1.37 -6.36 -21.18
N TYR A 9 -0.59 -5.32 -21.48
CA TYR A 9 -0.84 -3.95 -21.02
C TYR A 9 -2.20 -3.42 -21.48
N ASP A 10 -2.50 -3.49 -22.78
CA ASP A 10 -3.77 -2.99 -23.34
C ASP A 10 -4.98 -3.72 -22.72
N ALA A 11 -4.87 -5.04 -22.54
CA ALA A 11 -5.92 -5.83 -21.90
C ALA A 11 -6.12 -5.46 -20.42
N LEU A 12 -5.02 -5.31 -19.67
CA LEU A 12 -5.05 -4.90 -18.27
C LEU A 12 -5.65 -3.50 -18.11
N LYS A 13 -5.24 -2.56 -18.97
CA LYS A 13 -5.74 -1.18 -18.97
C LYS A 13 -7.24 -1.13 -19.27
N ALA A 14 -7.69 -1.85 -20.30
CA ALA A 14 -9.10 -1.94 -20.66
C ALA A 14 -9.96 -2.52 -19.51
N TYR A 15 -9.40 -3.43 -18.71
CA TYR A 15 -10.06 -3.95 -17.52
C TYR A 15 -10.08 -2.96 -16.34
N MET A 16 -8.94 -2.32 -16.06
CA MET A 16 -8.77 -1.47 -14.89
C MET A 16 -9.46 -0.11 -15.02
N GLU A 17 -9.37 0.56 -16.16
CA GLU A 17 -9.85 1.94 -16.34
C GLU A 17 -11.30 2.18 -15.90
N PRO A 18 -12.31 1.41 -16.35
CA PRO A 18 -13.69 1.62 -15.91
C PRO A 18 -13.85 1.39 -14.40
N LYS A 19 -13.13 0.42 -13.83
CA LYS A 19 -13.18 0.10 -12.40
C LYS A 19 -12.55 1.17 -11.52
N LEU A 20 -11.43 1.74 -11.99
CA LEU A 20 -10.79 2.87 -11.32
C LEU A 20 -11.69 4.10 -11.36
N LEU A 21 -12.43 4.31 -12.46
CA LEU A 21 -13.37 5.43 -12.57
C LEU A 21 -14.53 5.27 -11.58
N GLU A 22 -15.10 4.06 -11.48
CA GLU A 22 -16.11 3.73 -10.47
C GLU A 22 -15.60 3.98 -9.05
N LEU A 23 -14.37 3.55 -8.74
CA LEU A 23 -13.73 3.80 -7.45
C LEU A 23 -13.58 5.30 -7.17
N TRP A 24 -13.06 6.06 -8.14
CA TRP A 24 -12.85 7.49 -8.00
C TRP A 24 -14.16 8.27 -7.78
N LEU A 25 -15.22 7.92 -8.52
CA LEU A 25 -16.54 8.51 -8.33
C LEU A 25 -17.08 8.24 -6.93
N HIS A 26 -17.02 6.98 -6.48
CA HIS A 26 -17.44 6.59 -5.13
C HIS A 26 -16.63 7.32 -4.04
N GLU A 27 -15.30 7.42 -4.19
CA GLU A 27 -14.45 8.16 -3.25
C GLU A 27 -14.84 9.64 -3.16
N ASN A 28 -15.23 10.27 -4.27
CA ASN A 28 -15.72 11.65 -4.30
C ASN A 28 -17.12 11.81 -3.69
N GLU A 29 -18.02 10.85 -3.91
CA GLU A 29 -19.32 10.82 -3.23
C GLU A 29 -19.14 10.76 -1.70
N VAL A 30 -18.30 9.85 -1.21
CA VAL A 30 -17.98 9.71 0.21
C VAL A 30 -17.32 10.98 0.78
N ARG A 31 -16.40 11.62 0.03
CA ARG A 31 -15.78 12.90 0.45
C ARG A 31 -16.81 14.01 0.60
N LYS A 32 -17.72 14.13 -0.37
CA LYS A 32 -18.80 15.12 -0.35
C LYS A 32 -19.73 14.94 0.84
N GLU A 33 -20.08 13.69 1.17
CA GLU A 33 -20.88 13.37 2.37
C GLU A 33 -20.16 13.76 3.67
N GLN A 34 -18.84 13.65 3.70
CA GLN A 34 -18.00 14.01 4.84
C GLN A 34 -17.64 15.50 4.90
N GLY A 35 -18.06 16.31 3.92
CA GLY A 35 -17.67 17.72 3.81
C GLY A 35 -16.17 17.93 3.52
N ILE A 36 -15.51 16.93 2.94
CA ILE A 36 -14.11 16.96 2.53
C ILE A 36 -14.02 17.35 1.05
N GLU A 37 -12.95 18.03 0.67
CA GLU A 37 -12.67 18.39 -0.72
C GLU A 37 -12.59 17.14 -1.62
N GLU A 38 -13.27 17.20 -2.76
CA GLU A 38 -13.22 16.17 -3.80
C GLU A 38 -11.80 16.01 -4.37
N LEU A 39 -11.47 14.80 -4.82
CA LEU A 39 -10.31 14.53 -5.64
C LEU A 39 -10.47 15.26 -6.97
N ASN A 40 -9.54 16.18 -7.24
CA ASN A 40 -9.53 16.99 -8.46
C ASN A 40 -8.82 16.32 -9.64
N SER A 41 -8.26 15.12 -9.44
CA SER A 41 -7.59 14.36 -10.49
C SER A 41 -7.97 12.89 -10.43
N PHE A 42 -8.14 12.30 -11.62
CA PHE A 42 -8.40 10.88 -11.80
C PHE A 42 -7.15 10.24 -12.41
N GLN A 43 -6.56 9.27 -11.70
CA GLN A 43 -5.34 8.62 -12.15
C GLN A 43 -5.64 7.32 -12.90
N THR A 44 -5.31 7.30 -14.20
CA THR A 44 -5.43 6.09 -15.02
C THR A 44 -4.16 5.72 -15.78
N GLY A 45 -3.23 6.65 -15.99
CA GLY A 45 -1.96 6.37 -16.68
C GLY A 45 -0.98 5.63 -15.77
N PHE A 46 -0.66 4.38 -16.11
CA PHE A 46 0.40 3.61 -15.48
C PHE A 46 1.42 3.23 -16.56
N PRO A 47 2.69 3.64 -16.46
CA PRO A 47 3.68 3.26 -17.46
C PRO A 47 3.89 1.74 -17.48
N ILE A 48 4.07 1.16 -18.67
CA ILE A 48 4.23 -0.30 -18.83
C ILE A 48 5.43 -0.87 -18.05
N ASN A 49 6.48 -0.06 -17.86
CA ASN A 49 7.67 -0.42 -17.09
C ASN A 49 7.45 -0.39 -15.57
N GLU A 50 6.28 0.09 -15.11
CA GLU A 50 5.86 0.09 -13.70
C GLU A 50 4.89 -1.07 -13.40
N ILE A 51 4.80 -2.03 -14.32
CA ILE A 51 3.87 -3.16 -14.23
C ILE A 51 4.62 -4.48 -14.33
N TYR A 52 4.47 -5.29 -13.29
CA TYR A 52 5.12 -6.57 -13.16
C TYR A 52 4.11 -7.70 -13.10
N HIS A 53 4.30 -8.71 -13.95
CA HIS A 53 3.49 -9.92 -13.94
C HIS A 53 4.17 -11.02 -13.14
N TYR A 54 3.42 -11.57 -12.18
CA TYR A 54 3.85 -12.65 -11.32
C TYR A 54 3.04 -13.92 -11.64
N TYR A 55 3.76 -14.95 -12.09
CA TYR A 55 3.24 -16.30 -12.17
C TYR A 55 3.54 -17.00 -10.85
N VAL A 56 2.53 -17.62 -10.28
CA VAL A 56 2.66 -18.42 -9.07
C VAL A 56 2.07 -19.79 -9.35
N GLU A 57 2.49 -20.80 -8.59
CA GLU A 57 1.99 -22.17 -8.75
C GLU A 57 0.46 -22.24 -8.84
N GLY A 58 -0.02 -23.11 -9.73
CA GLY A 58 -1.42 -23.23 -10.10
C GLY A 58 -1.86 -22.22 -11.17
N ASP A 59 -3.16 -21.92 -11.22
CA ASP A 59 -3.76 -20.96 -12.16
C ASP A 59 -3.78 -19.52 -11.60
N HIS A 60 -2.97 -19.24 -10.58
CA HIS A 60 -2.95 -17.96 -9.88
C HIS A 60 -1.81 -17.09 -10.37
N ASN A 61 -2.15 -16.07 -11.16
CA ASN A 61 -1.21 -15.03 -11.54
C ASN A 61 -1.78 -13.65 -11.19
N PHE A 62 -0.92 -12.68 -11.01
CA PHE A 62 -1.34 -11.31 -10.70
C PHE A 62 -0.37 -10.29 -11.26
N TYR A 63 -0.89 -9.09 -11.49
CA TYR A 63 -0.14 -7.93 -11.95
C TYR A 63 0.00 -6.97 -10.79
N ILE A 64 1.22 -6.56 -10.49
CA ILE A 64 1.45 -5.40 -9.61
C ILE A 64 1.64 -4.19 -10.50
N VAL A 65 0.77 -3.20 -10.34
CA VAL A 65 0.70 -1.97 -11.13
C VAL A 65 1.03 -0.81 -10.19
N PHE A 66 2.23 -0.28 -10.29
CA PHE A 66 2.66 0.80 -9.42
C PHE A 66 2.28 2.17 -9.99
N ASN A 67 1.78 3.08 -9.13
CA ASN A 67 1.98 4.50 -9.35
C ASN A 67 3.48 4.80 -9.19
N VAL A 68 4.06 5.58 -10.11
CA VAL A 68 5.49 5.93 -10.11
C VAL A 68 5.97 6.49 -8.75
N SER A 69 5.15 7.30 -8.09
CA SER A 69 5.47 7.89 -6.78
C SER A 69 5.46 6.85 -5.67
N CYS A 70 4.49 5.92 -5.70
CA CYS A 70 4.46 4.79 -4.77
C CYS A 70 5.67 3.88 -4.97
N HIS A 71 5.98 3.54 -6.23
CA HIS A 71 7.12 2.69 -6.55
C HIS A 71 8.42 3.32 -6.07
N ARG A 72 8.66 4.59 -6.42
CA ARG A 72 9.86 5.32 -6.01
C ARG A 72 10.00 5.44 -4.49
N LEU A 73 8.88 5.60 -3.78
CA LEU A 73 8.87 5.62 -2.33
C LEU A 73 9.35 4.27 -1.74
N LEU A 74 8.92 3.16 -2.33
CA LEU A 74 9.30 1.82 -1.89
C LEU A 74 10.74 1.44 -2.29
N GLN A 75 11.17 1.82 -3.50
CA GLN A 75 12.50 1.49 -4.01
C GLN A 75 13.62 2.25 -3.29
N GLU A 76 13.40 3.54 -3.07
CA GLU A 76 14.45 4.45 -2.61
C GLU A 76 13.96 5.28 -1.41
N GLY A 77 12.80 5.92 -1.53
CA GLY A 77 12.42 7.03 -0.64
C GLY A 77 12.35 6.70 0.85
N ILE A 78 11.85 5.54 1.24
CA ILE A 78 11.79 5.13 2.65
C ILE A 78 13.19 4.81 3.20
N ILE A 79 14.01 4.10 2.42
CA ILE A 79 15.36 3.72 2.85
C ILE A 79 16.26 4.95 2.91
N GLU A 80 16.23 5.83 1.91
CA GLU A 80 16.97 7.10 1.91
C GLU A 80 16.60 7.96 3.13
N ALA A 81 15.31 8.05 3.46
CA ALA A 81 14.85 8.78 4.65
C ALA A 81 15.32 8.12 5.95
N LEU A 82 15.31 6.79 6.03
CA LEU A 82 15.79 6.03 7.18
C LEU A 82 17.30 6.17 7.39
N GLU A 83 18.07 6.25 6.30
CA GLU A 83 19.52 6.46 6.36
C GLU A 83 19.87 7.89 6.76
N ALA A 84 19.13 8.88 6.25
CA ALA A 84 19.37 10.29 6.56
C ALA A 84 18.88 10.71 7.96
N PHE A 85 17.76 10.15 8.41
CA PHE A 85 17.09 10.53 9.67
C PHE A 85 16.65 9.30 10.48
N PRO A 86 17.57 8.39 10.87
CA PRO A 86 17.23 7.15 11.57
C PRO A 86 16.51 7.39 12.90
N GLU A 87 16.78 8.52 13.57
CA GLU A 87 16.17 8.90 14.84
C GLU A 87 14.66 9.20 14.75
N LYS A 88 14.14 9.41 13.53
CA LYS A 88 12.72 9.70 13.28
C LYS A 88 11.86 8.44 13.06
N PHE A 89 12.48 7.27 13.06
CA PHE A 89 11.79 5.99 12.91
C PHE A 89 11.70 5.26 14.26
N GLY A 90 10.60 4.52 14.46
CA GLY A 90 10.35 3.77 15.70
C GLY A 90 10.00 4.61 16.93
N THR A 91 9.69 5.90 16.72
CA THR A 91 9.37 6.86 17.79
C THR A 91 7.97 6.65 18.38
N GLY A 92 7.09 5.98 17.65
CA GLY A 92 5.66 5.89 17.97
C GLY A 92 4.84 7.07 17.46
N ASN A 93 5.42 7.98 16.67
CA ASN A 93 4.74 9.13 16.09
C ASN A 93 4.89 9.18 14.57
N ALA A 94 3.79 9.09 13.84
CA ALA A 94 3.77 9.09 12.37
C ALA A 94 4.30 10.39 11.77
N MET A 95 4.17 11.53 12.46
CA MET A 95 4.67 12.81 11.96
C MET A 95 6.20 12.86 11.88
N ASP A 96 6.92 12.15 12.75
CA ASP A 96 8.39 12.06 12.66
C ASP A 96 8.80 11.37 11.35
N VAL A 97 8.12 10.27 11.01
CA VAL A 97 8.36 9.53 9.77
C VAL A 97 8.00 10.36 8.54
N VAL A 98 6.86 11.08 8.58
CA VAL A 98 6.49 12.03 7.51
C VAL A 98 7.58 13.10 7.34
N ASP A 99 8.13 13.61 8.43
CA ASP A 99 9.19 14.62 8.40
C ASP A 99 10.47 14.07 7.78
N ALA A 100 10.84 12.82 8.08
CA ALA A 100 11.99 12.16 7.45
C ALA A 100 11.78 12.01 5.93
N LEU A 101 10.60 11.52 5.52
CA LEU A 101 10.26 11.33 4.12
C LEU A 101 10.20 12.65 3.34
N TYR A 102 9.66 13.70 3.95
CA TYR A 102 9.59 15.03 3.33
C TYR A 102 10.98 15.67 3.16
N GLU A 103 11.82 15.61 4.19
CA GLU A 103 13.14 16.24 4.18
C GLU A 103 14.17 15.46 3.35
N GLY A 104 14.08 14.13 3.33
CA GLY A 104 15.04 13.25 2.65
C GLY A 104 14.79 13.03 1.17
N SER A 105 13.58 13.33 0.67
CA SER A 105 13.20 12.99 -0.69
C SER A 105 13.35 14.15 -1.69
N VAL A 106 13.35 13.80 -2.98
CA VAL A 106 13.10 14.77 -4.07
C VAL A 106 11.77 15.53 -3.93
N PHE A 107 10.88 15.08 -3.04
CA PHE A 107 9.60 15.72 -2.74
C PHE A 107 9.72 16.96 -1.85
N LYS A 108 10.92 17.31 -1.36
CA LYS A 108 11.18 18.64 -0.76
C LYS A 108 10.81 19.81 -1.69
N ARG A 109 10.62 19.54 -2.99
CA ARG A 109 10.07 20.49 -3.97
C ARG A 109 8.60 20.84 -3.77
N PHE A 110 7.85 20.08 -2.95
CA PHE A 110 6.52 20.51 -2.53
C PHE A 110 6.68 21.66 -1.55
N ASP A 111 6.09 22.82 -1.84
CA ASP A 111 6.21 24.02 -1.00
C ASP A 111 5.60 23.86 0.42
N SER A 112 4.89 22.76 0.69
CA SER A 112 4.19 22.52 1.96
C SER A 112 4.15 21.02 2.31
N LYS A 113 4.41 20.71 3.58
CA LYS A 113 4.27 19.37 4.17
C LYS A 113 2.84 18.84 4.06
N ASP A 114 1.83 19.69 4.26
CA ASP A 114 0.43 19.29 4.12
C ASP A 114 0.10 18.87 2.68
N ARG A 115 0.66 19.57 1.69
CA ARG A 115 0.54 19.17 0.28
C ARG A 115 1.22 17.84 0.01
N PHE A 116 2.38 17.60 0.61
CA PHE A 116 3.09 16.33 0.51
C PHE A 116 2.28 15.17 1.12
N ILE A 117 1.76 15.34 2.34
CA ILE A 117 0.89 14.34 3.00
C ILE A 117 -0.33 14.06 2.14
N LYS A 118 -1.03 15.12 1.67
CA LYS A 118 -2.20 15.00 0.80
C LYS A 118 -1.85 14.26 -0.49
N PHE A 119 -0.73 14.60 -1.12
CA PHE A 119 -0.26 13.93 -2.34
C PHE A 119 -0.07 12.43 -2.13
N LEU A 120 0.66 12.03 -1.08
CA LEU A 120 0.90 10.62 -0.78
C LEU A 120 -0.40 9.87 -0.46
N ALA A 121 -1.27 10.48 0.35
CA ALA A 121 -2.54 9.87 0.74
C ALA A 121 -3.51 9.66 -0.44
N GLU A 122 -3.50 10.57 -1.40
CA GLU A 122 -4.49 10.58 -2.49
C GLU A 122 -3.98 9.90 -3.77
N ASN A 123 -2.68 9.91 -4.03
CA ASN A 123 -2.12 9.52 -5.34
C ASN A 123 -1.11 8.37 -5.25
N ALA A 124 -0.34 8.27 -4.17
CA ALA A 124 0.71 7.26 -4.05
C ALA A 124 0.12 5.92 -3.59
N CYS A 125 -0.31 5.11 -4.56
CA CYS A 125 -0.79 3.75 -4.32
C CYS A 125 -0.24 2.76 -5.37
N CYS A 126 -0.38 1.46 -5.12
CA CYS A 126 -0.23 0.45 -6.15
C CYS A 126 -1.44 -0.50 -6.16
N TYR A 127 -1.70 -1.09 -7.31
CA TYR A 127 -2.79 -2.04 -7.49
C TYR A 127 -2.24 -3.43 -7.74
N VAL A 128 -2.86 -4.44 -7.14
CA VAL A 128 -2.64 -5.84 -7.45
C VAL A 128 -3.89 -6.36 -8.14
N VAL A 129 -3.77 -6.69 -9.42
CA VAL A 129 -4.87 -7.21 -10.23
C VAL A 129 -4.68 -8.70 -10.41
N TYR A 130 -5.61 -9.49 -9.87
CA TYR A 130 -5.56 -10.94 -10.00
C TYR A 130 -6.09 -11.37 -11.36
N ALA A 131 -5.50 -12.43 -11.90
CA ALA A 131 -5.92 -13.04 -13.14
C ALA A 131 -5.79 -14.57 -13.07
N ASN A 132 -6.64 -15.22 -13.85
CA ASN A 132 -6.61 -16.66 -14.08
C ASN A 132 -6.93 -16.93 -15.57
N LYS A 133 -7.22 -18.19 -15.92
CA LYS A 133 -7.57 -18.57 -17.30
C LYS A 133 -8.89 -17.94 -17.79
N GLU A 134 -9.77 -17.52 -16.89
CA GLU A 134 -11.08 -16.95 -17.20
C GLU A 134 -11.00 -15.43 -17.41
N GLY A 135 -9.93 -14.78 -16.96
CA GLY A 135 -9.67 -13.36 -17.16
C GLY A 135 -9.14 -12.67 -15.91
N PHE A 136 -9.32 -11.36 -15.85
CA PHE A 136 -8.99 -10.55 -14.68
C PHE A 136 -10.11 -10.63 -13.62
N GLY A 137 -9.73 -10.55 -12.35
CA GLY A 137 -10.62 -10.67 -11.20
C GLY A 137 -10.37 -9.58 -10.16
N ASP A 138 -10.32 -9.96 -8.90
CA ASP A 138 -10.18 -9.02 -7.77
C ASP A 138 -9.05 -8.00 -7.96
N ILE A 139 -9.29 -6.78 -7.47
CA ILE A 139 -8.29 -5.72 -7.40
C ILE A 139 -8.05 -5.36 -5.94
N LEU A 140 -6.79 -5.47 -5.51
CA LEU A 140 -6.33 -5.00 -4.21
C LEU A 140 -5.57 -3.70 -4.41
N ARG A 141 -6.03 -2.62 -3.78
CA ARG A 141 -5.35 -1.33 -3.71
C ARG A 141 -4.53 -1.24 -2.42
N LEU A 142 -3.26 -0.88 -2.57
CA LEU A 142 -2.33 -0.63 -1.47
C LEU A 142 -1.96 0.84 -1.50
N ASP A 143 -2.61 1.62 -0.66
CA ASP A 143 -2.24 3.02 -0.44
C ASP A 143 -0.93 3.12 0.33
N THR A 144 -0.19 4.21 0.16
CA THR A 144 0.94 4.53 1.06
C THR A 144 0.43 4.65 2.50
N PHE A 145 -0.60 5.48 2.70
CA PHE A 145 -1.47 5.55 3.87
C PHE A 145 -2.75 6.29 3.46
N ARG A 146 -3.84 6.18 4.23
CA ARG A 146 -5.06 6.95 3.93
C ARG A 146 -5.09 8.29 4.64
N LYS A 147 -4.65 8.32 5.91
CA LYS A 147 -4.61 9.53 6.76
C LYS A 147 -3.50 9.41 7.80
N VAL A 148 -3.11 10.54 8.36
CA VAL A 148 -2.26 10.65 9.55
C VAL A 148 -3.10 11.36 10.60
N ASP A 149 -3.51 10.64 11.65
CA ASP A 149 -4.46 11.13 12.64
C ASP A 149 -3.91 10.95 14.06
N GLU A 150 -4.39 11.76 15.01
CA GLU A 150 -4.01 11.63 16.42
C GLU A 150 -4.45 10.27 17.01
N CYS A 151 -3.53 9.64 17.73
CA CYS A 151 -3.71 8.32 18.31
C CYS A 151 -4.66 8.39 19.53
N ASN A 152 -5.90 7.94 19.36
CA ASN A 152 -6.88 7.78 20.45
C ASN A 152 -7.06 9.04 21.32
N GLY A 153 -7.01 10.24 20.73
CA GLY A 153 -7.16 11.52 21.43
C GLY A 153 -5.95 11.95 22.26
N LYS A 154 -4.78 11.34 22.04
CA LYS A 154 -3.51 11.86 22.58
C LYS A 154 -3.00 12.98 21.69
N GLN A 155 -2.97 14.18 22.26
CA GLN A 155 -2.41 15.35 21.61
C GLN A 155 -0.95 15.09 21.20
N ASP A 156 -0.59 15.52 19.99
CA ASP A 156 0.76 15.45 19.41
C ASP A 156 1.34 14.04 19.21
N VAL A 157 0.52 12.99 19.26
CA VAL A 157 0.93 11.61 18.94
C VAL A 157 0.10 11.11 17.77
N TYR A 158 0.72 10.91 16.61
CA TYR A 158 0.01 10.53 15.38
C TYR A 158 0.29 9.08 14.98
N ASP A 159 -0.67 8.45 14.30
CA ASP A 159 -0.51 7.14 13.66
C ASP A 159 -0.94 7.20 12.18
N PHE A 160 -0.41 6.28 11.38
CA PHE A 160 -0.84 6.08 10.00
C PHE A 160 -2.11 5.24 9.98
N THR A 161 -3.14 5.70 9.29
CA THR A 161 -4.40 4.95 9.12
C THR A 161 -4.39 4.17 7.80
N GLY A 162 -4.24 2.85 7.88
CA GLY A 162 -4.24 1.93 6.74
C GLY A 162 -3.06 2.10 5.77
N GLY A 163 -3.02 1.27 4.73
CA GLY A 163 -1.95 1.31 3.72
C GLY A 163 -0.62 0.73 4.19
N LEU A 164 0.41 0.90 3.35
CA LEU A 164 1.73 0.31 3.52
C LEU A 164 2.46 0.87 4.74
N MET A 165 2.36 2.17 5.05
CA MET A 165 3.01 2.72 6.25
C MET A 165 2.46 2.13 7.55
N HIS A 166 1.16 1.79 7.60
CA HIS A 166 0.59 1.08 8.73
C HIS A 166 1.07 -0.37 8.83
N VAL A 167 1.37 -1.01 7.70
CA VAL A 167 1.99 -2.35 7.66
C VAL A 167 3.43 -2.28 8.13
N LEU A 168 4.21 -1.31 7.63
CA LEU A 168 5.64 -1.13 7.88
C LEU A 168 5.98 -0.90 9.35
N LYS A 169 5.01 -0.52 10.20
CA LYS A 169 5.23 -0.43 11.65
C LYS A 169 5.62 -1.78 12.28
N HIS A 170 5.31 -2.88 11.61
CA HIS A 170 5.64 -4.25 12.06
C HIS A 170 6.97 -4.77 11.54
N PHE A 171 7.71 -3.96 10.77
CA PHE A 171 8.89 -4.38 10.05
C PHE A 171 10.08 -3.46 10.28
N SER A 172 11.25 -4.00 10.00
CA SER A 172 12.53 -3.30 10.04
C SER A 172 13.33 -3.56 8.75
N TYR A 173 14.40 -2.81 8.56
CA TYR A 173 15.41 -3.00 7.53
C TYR A 173 16.79 -2.84 8.18
N GLU A 174 17.61 -3.89 8.11
CA GLU A 174 18.92 -3.95 8.80
C GLU A 174 18.83 -3.61 10.30
N GLY A 175 17.81 -4.13 10.99
CA GLY A 175 17.56 -3.91 12.41
C GLY A 175 16.95 -2.55 12.77
N ARG A 176 16.67 -1.69 11.78
CA ARG A 176 16.10 -0.35 11.97
C ARG A 176 14.62 -0.33 11.58
N ASN A 177 13.75 0.21 12.42
CA ASN A 177 12.30 0.18 12.18
C ASN A 177 11.91 1.00 10.95
N LEU A 178 10.91 0.54 10.19
CA LEU A 178 10.51 1.18 8.93
C LEU A 178 9.36 2.20 9.06
N ALA A 179 8.71 2.27 10.21
CA ALA A 179 7.69 3.28 10.50
C ALA A 179 7.60 3.53 12.02
N VAL A 180 6.40 3.67 12.58
CA VAL A 180 6.17 4.08 13.97
C VAL A 180 6.43 2.99 15.02
N GLY A 181 6.41 1.71 14.62
CA GLY A 181 6.45 0.59 15.56
C GLY A 181 7.85 0.25 16.06
N LYS A 182 7.91 -0.78 16.93
CA LYS A 182 9.15 -1.24 17.59
C LYS A 182 9.50 -2.70 17.31
N ASP A 183 8.75 -3.33 16.41
CA ASP A 183 8.97 -4.72 16.03
C ASP A 183 10.21 -4.79 15.11
N VAL A 184 11.14 -5.68 15.42
CA VAL A 184 12.34 -5.93 14.59
C VAL A 184 12.11 -7.20 13.78
N HIS A 185 11.60 -7.00 12.57
CA HIS A 185 11.35 -8.04 11.57
C HIS A 185 11.91 -7.56 10.23
N ASP A 186 13.17 -7.91 9.98
CA ASP A 186 13.90 -7.40 8.82
C ASP A 186 13.30 -7.89 7.51
N LEU A 187 12.97 -6.93 6.65
CA LEU A 187 12.60 -7.18 5.26
C LEU A 187 13.86 -7.28 4.40
N PHE A 188 13.79 -8.16 3.41
CA PHE A 188 14.81 -8.22 2.36
C PHE A 188 14.80 -6.94 1.51
N ASP A 189 13.62 -6.54 1.03
CA ASP A 189 13.37 -5.25 0.38
C ASP A 189 11.86 -4.88 0.51
N LEU A 190 11.52 -3.62 0.25
CA LEU A 190 10.15 -3.10 0.44
C LEU A 190 9.20 -3.46 -0.71
N GLU A 191 9.70 -3.67 -1.93
CA GLU A 191 8.87 -4.12 -3.06
C GLU A 191 8.40 -5.56 -2.84
N HIS A 192 9.26 -6.38 -2.25
CA HIS A 192 8.98 -7.76 -1.90
C HIS A 192 7.86 -7.84 -0.87
N LEU A 193 7.72 -6.85 0.04
CA LEU A 193 6.56 -6.77 0.93
C LEU A 193 5.24 -6.67 0.16
N VAL A 194 5.21 -5.89 -0.93
CA VAL A 194 4.02 -5.79 -1.79
C VAL A 194 3.70 -7.14 -2.43
N TYR A 195 4.73 -7.86 -2.89
CA TYR A 195 4.58 -9.23 -3.38
C TYR A 195 4.05 -10.19 -2.29
N LEU A 196 4.56 -10.11 -1.05
CA LEU A 196 4.10 -10.94 0.07
C LEU A 196 2.65 -10.65 0.43
N ILE A 197 2.24 -9.38 0.45
CA ILE A 197 0.84 -8.99 0.69
C ILE A 197 -0.06 -9.56 -0.41
N ALA A 198 0.35 -9.50 -1.68
CA ALA A 198 -0.39 -10.13 -2.78
C ALA A 198 -0.48 -11.67 -2.61
N MET A 199 0.62 -12.29 -2.21
CA MET A 199 0.65 -13.71 -1.90
C MET A 199 -0.19 -14.10 -0.69
N ALA A 200 -0.41 -13.21 0.28
CA ALA A 200 -1.36 -13.44 1.36
C ALA A 200 -2.82 -13.27 0.88
N PHE A 201 -3.10 -12.24 0.07
CA PHE A 201 -4.45 -11.94 -0.38
C PHE A 201 -5.10 -13.05 -1.23
N ARG A 202 -4.33 -13.86 -1.96
CA ARG A 202 -4.87 -15.06 -2.64
C ARG A 202 -5.51 -16.07 -1.67
N LEU A 203 -5.05 -16.08 -0.41
CA LEU A 203 -5.51 -16.99 0.65
C LEU A 203 -6.66 -16.37 1.46
N LYS A 204 -7.13 -15.18 1.07
CA LYS A 204 -8.15 -14.47 1.82
C LYS A 204 -9.41 -15.32 1.96
N ASN A 205 -9.95 -15.31 3.17
CA ASN A 205 -11.27 -15.82 3.47
C ASN A 205 -11.99 -14.79 4.34
N GLY A 206 -13.31 -14.71 4.21
CA GLY A 206 -14.09 -13.72 4.91
C GLY A 206 -15.45 -13.50 4.27
N GLU A 207 -16.20 -12.58 4.86
CA GLU A 207 -17.53 -12.21 4.39
C GLU A 207 -17.69 -10.69 4.44
N LYS A 208 -18.54 -10.18 3.53
CA LYS A 208 -18.87 -8.75 3.42
C LYS A 208 -17.59 -7.92 3.25
N CYS A 209 -17.30 -7.06 4.23
CA CYS A 209 -16.24 -6.08 4.18
C CYS A 209 -14.96 -6.48 4.92
N ASN A 210 -14.91 -7.61 5.65
CA ASN A 210 -13.74 -8.02 6.42
C ASN A 210 -13.21 -9.37 5.91
N TRP A 211 -11.95 -9.36 5.49
CA TRP A 211 -11.29 -10.51 4.88
C TRP A 211 -9.94 -10.69 5.53
N GLU A 212 -9.55 -11.92 5.79
CA GLU A 212 -8.31 -12.25 6.49
C GLU A 212 -7.59 -13.38 5.76
N ALA A 213 -6.27 -13.39 5.87
CA ALA A 213 -5.44 -14.46 5.34
C ALA A 213 -4.34 -14.80 6.34
N THR A 214 -4.02 -16.09 6.45
CA THR A 214 -2.80 -16.54 7.11
C THR A 214 -1.92 -17.19 6.06
N GLN A 215 -0.72 -16.66 5.90
CA GLN A 215 0.29 -17.12 4.96
C GLN A 215 1.43 -17.77 5.74
N GLU A 216 1.73 -19.03 5.45
CA GLU A 216 2.87 -19.72 6.05
C GLU A 216 4.16 -19.36 5.29
N LEU A 217 5.10 -18.70 5.97
CA LEU A 217 6.45 -18.42 5.47
C LEU A 217 7.48 -19.22 6.25
N THR A 218 8.71 -19.29 5.74
CA THR A 218 9.83 -19.96 6.41
C THR A 218 10.12 -19.36 7.79
N GLU A 219 10.01 -18.03 7.94
CA GLU A 219 10.15 -17.39 9.25
C GLU A 219 8.93 -17.59 10.16
N GLY A 220 7.80 -18.08 9.63
CA GLY A 220 6.59 -18.39 10.37
C GLY A 220 5.34 -17.75 9.77
N PRO A 221 4.17 -17.98 10.41
CA PRO A 221 2.89 -17.50 9.90
C PRO A 221 2.79 -15.97 9.94
N MET A 222 2.36 -15.41 8.81
CA MET A 222 2.00 -14.00 8.64
C MET A 222 0.50 -13.88 8.50
N HIS A 223 -0.09 -12.90 9.17
CA HIS A 223 -1.51 -12.63 9.13
C HIS A 223 -1.77 -11.29 8.43
N ALA A 224 -2.64 -11.31 7.42
CA ALA A 224 -3.14 -10.13 6.73
C ALA A 224 -4.61 -9.91 7.04
N VAL A 225 -4.99 -8.63 7.19
CA VAL A 225 -6.38 -8.20 7.26
C VAL A 225 -6.64 -7.24 6.10
N PHE A 226 -7.73 -7.46 5.40
CA PHE A 226 -8.19 -6.68 4.26
C PHE A 226 -9.61 -6.17 4.48
N TYR A 227 -9.89 -5.03 3.86
CA TYR A 227 -11.22 -4.46 3.75
C TYR A 227 -11.71 -4.59 2.30
N LYS A 228 -12.99 -4.89 2.11
CA LYS A 228 -13.64 -4.81 0.80
C LYS A 228 -14.64 -3.65 0.80
N GLU A 229 -14.47 -2.72 -0.13
CA GLU A 229 -15.49 -1.72 -0.46
C GLU A 229 -16.59 -2.40 -1.27
N GLU A 230 -17.80 -2.47 -0.71
CA GLU A 230 -18.90 -3.24 -1.30
C GLU A 230 -19.44 -2.56 -2.58
N THR A 231 -19.40 -1.23 -2.64
CA THR A 231 -19.89 -0.48 -3.81
C THR A 231 -19.03 -0.71 -5.03
N THR A 232 -17.70 -0.73 -4.87
CA THR A 232 -16.75 -0.77 -6.00
C THR A 232 -16.12 -2.16 -6.18
N GLY A 233 -16.24 -3.03 -5.17
CA GLY A 233 -15.63 -4.35 -5.14
C GLY A 233 -14.11 -4.33 -4.90
N PHE A 234 -13.50 -3.17 -4.70
CA PHE A 234 -12.07 -3.06 -4.43
C PHE A 234 -11.73 -3.55 -3.03
N TYR A 235 -10.56 -4.18 -2.92
CA TYR A 235 -9.99 -4.57 -1.66
C TYR A 235 -8.87 -3.62 -1.25
N PHE A 236 -8.67 -3.47 0.06
CA PHE A 236 -7.67 -2.60 0.66
C PHE A 236 -6.95 -3.33 1.79
N ILE A 237 -5.64 -3.10 1.96
CA ILE A 237 -4.90 -3.61 3.10
C ILE A 237 -5.22 -2.80 4.36
N LYS A 238 -5.54 -3.49 5.45
CA LYS A 238 -5.61 -2.90 6.80
C LYS A 238 -4.29 -3.10 7.54
N THR A 239 -3.77 -4.32 7.57
CA THR A 239 -2.49 -4.65 8.22
C THR A 239 -1.95 -5.99 7.69
N TYR A 240 -0.65 -6.19 7.83
CA TYR A 240 0.06 -7.45 7.60
C TYR A 240 1.18 -7.57 8.63
N HIS A 241 1.18 -8.63 9.42
CA HIS A 241 2.12 -8.79 10.54
C HIS A 241 2.35 -10.25 10.90
N ARG A 242 3.43 -10.53 11.63
CA ARG A 242 3.75 -11.88 12.10
C ARG A 242 2.80 -12.31 13.22
N VAL A 243 2.29 -13.54 13.15
CA VAL A 243 1.46 -14.09 14.24
C VAL A 243 2.35 -14.32 15.46
N LYS A 244 2.04 -13.61 16.55
CA LYS A 244 2.72 -13.84 17.84
C LYS A 244 2.40 -15.26 18.31
N LYS A 245 3.42 -16.11 18.46
CA LYS A 245 3.26 -17.38 19.16
C LYS A 245 2.80 -17.05 20.59
N LYS A 246 1.61 -17.53 21.00
CA LYS A 246 1.22 -17.50 22.40
C LYS A 246 2.29 -18.27 23.17
N GLN A 247 3.03 -17.58 24.03
CA GLN A 247 3.89 -18.19 25.04
C GLN A 247 3.03 -18.74 26.17
#